data_AF-A0AA39XNM2-F1
#
_entry.id   AF-A0AA39XNM2-F1
#
_cell.length_a   1.000
_cell.length_b   1.000
_cell.length_c   1.000
_cell.angle_alpha   90.00
_cell.angle_beta   90.00
_cell.angle_gamma   90.00
#
_symmetry.space_group_name_H-M   'P 1'
#
loop_
_entity.id
_entity.type
_entity.pdbx_description
1 polymer ?
#
loop_
_entity_poly.entity_id
_entity_poly.type
_entity_poly.pdbx_seq_one_letter_code
_entity_poly.pdbx_strand_id
1 'polypeptide(L)'
;MKSTIISLILPALALANPLIATRQAERAKFTGAVTTSGAGCPAGSATATFSSGDFLNETATITLSVYRVAVGPNVPSDQREKDCKVELPIHFPLGCTRVNFNSTLTGAYQLNGDRVTGSYTRAYVLSPGQLQGGNPPALTFPQPFPAPAYIQQDGFVGTENIRNVNEQTVSFSLQGRLSLQNPASQSGELSNDVWSVKTA
;
A
#
# COMPACT_ATOMS: atom_id res chain seq x y z
N MET A 1 -54.16 -66.95 -25.15
CA MET A 1 -54.33 -65.79 -24.25
C MET A 1 -53.01 -65.04 -24.21
N LYS A 2 -53.06 -63.75 -24.53
CA LYS A 2 -51.92 -62.80 -24.60
C LYS A 2 -51.52 -62.38 -23.18
N SER A 3 -50.23 -62.27 -22.89
CA SER A 3 -49.72 -61.16 -22.07
C SER A 3 -48.22 -61.00 -22.24
N THR A 4 -47.84 -59.86 -22.82
CA THR A 4 -46.47 -59.46 -23.14
C THR A 4 -45.92 -58.63 -21.97
N ILE A 5 -44.80 -59.06 -21.39
CA ILE A 5 -44.07 -58.32 -20.35
C ILE A 5 -43.24 -57.23 -21.03
N ILE A 6 -43.57 -55.96 -20.77
CA ILE A 6 -42.80 -54.80 -21.22
C ILE A 6 -41.83 -54.43 -20.11
N SER A 7 -40.54 -54.70 -20.34
CA SER A 7 -39.43 -54.29 -19.48
C SER A 7 -39.02 -52.86 -19.85
N LEU A 8 -39.20 -51.91 -18.94
CA LEU A 8 -38.84 -50.51 -19.11
C LEU A 8 -37.51 -50.24 -18.38
N ILE A 9 -36.40 -50.24 -19.12
CA ILE A 9 -35.08 -49.88 -18.58
C ILE A 9 -34.86 -48.39 -18.86
N LEU A 10 -34.90 -47.56 -17.81
CA LEU A 10 -34.48 -46.15 -17.87
C LEU A 10 -32.94 -46.08 -17.89
N PRO A 11 -32.31 -45.38 -18.86
CA PRO A 11 -30.93 -44.97 -18.71
C PRO A 11 -30.88 -43.73 -17.79
N ALA A 12 -30.45 -43.93 -16.55
CA ALA A 12 -30.05 -42.84 -15.67
C ALA A 12 -28.73 -42.25 -16.19
N LEU A 13 -28.83 -41.23 -17.06
CA LEU A 13 -27.70 -40.38 -17.43
C LEU A 13 -27.30 -39.55 -16.21
N ALA A 14 -26.38 -40.07 -15.41
CA ALA A 14 -25.67 -39.29 -14.40
C ALA A 14 -24.83 -38.23 -15.14
N LEU A 15 -25.31 -36.99 -15.15
CA LEU A 15 -24.51 -35.82 -15.53
C LEU A 15 -23.42 -35.62 -14.46
N ALA A 16 -22.30 -36.34 -14.60
CA ALA A 16 -21.08 -36.05 -13.89
C ALA A 16 -20.48 -34.77 -14.49
N ASN A 17 -21.02 -33.61 -14.09
CA ASN A 17 -20.36 -32.35 -14.35
C ASN A 17 -19.09 -32.32 -13.51
N PRO A 18 -17.87 -32.28 -14.08
CA PRO A 18 -16.70 -31.98 -13.29
C PRO A 18 -16.90 -30.57 -12.75
N LEU A 19 -17.05 -30.46 -11.42
CA LEU A 19 -16.82 -29.22 -10.71
C LEU A 19 -15.36 -28.86 -10.96
N ILE A 20 -15.11 -28.15 -12.06
CA ILE A 20 -13.89 -27.37 -12.22
C ILE A 20 -14.03 -26.28 -11.17
N ALA A 21 -13.58 -26.58 -9.95
CA ALA A 21 -13.27 -25.55 -8.98
C ALA A 21 -12.22 -24.69 -9.67
N THR A 22 -12.63 -23.55 -10.21
CA THR A 22 -11.72 -22.49 -10.63
C THR A 22 -10.92 -22.11 -9.40
N ARG A 23 -9.76 -22.75 -9.18
CA ARG A 23 -8.75 -22.22 -8.27
C ARG A 23 -8.45 -20.84 -8.81
N GLN A 24 -8.92 -19.80 -8.12
CA GLN A 24 -8.40 -18.46 -8.35
C GLN A 24 -6.88 -18.57 -8.28
N ALA A 25 -6.19 -18.05 -9.30
CA ALA A 25 -4.74 -17.93 -9.26
C ALA A 25 -4.37 -17.20 -7.97
N GLU A 26 -3.50 -17.81 -7.16
CA GLU A 26 -3.14 -17.25 -5.87
C GLU A 26 -2.42 -15.92 -6.09
N ARG A 27 -2.79 -14.90 -5.31
CA ARG A 27 -2.28 -13.54 -5.43
C ARG A 27 -1.21 -13.27 -4.39
N ALA A 28 -0.37 -12.27 -4.65
CA ALA A 28 0.59 -11.83 -3.67
C ALA A 28 -0.09 -11.14 -2.48
N LYS A 29 0.38 -11.47 -1.28
CA LYS A 29 -0.24 -11.07 -0.01
C LYS A 29 0.81 -10.45 0.90
N PHE A 30 0.44 -9.42 1.64
CA PHE A 30 1.27 -8.91 2.72
C PHE A 30 1.38 -9.95 3.84
N THR A 31 2.57 -10.13 4.39
CA THR A 31 2.83 -11.09 5.46
C THR A 31 3.74 -10.48 6.50
N GLY A 32 3.82 -11.10 7.69
CA GLY A 32 4.79 -10.71 8.71
C GLY A 32 4.51 -9.35 9.37
N ALA A 33 5.56 -8.81 10.01
CA ALA A 33 5.50 -7.58 10.77
C ALA A 33 5.95 -6.38 9.93
N VAL A 34 5.29 -5.24 10.14
CA VAL A 34 5.68 -3.96 9.55
C VAL A 34 6.80 -3.36 10.37
N THR A 35 7.89 -2.95 9.71
CA THR A 35 8.98 -2.21 10.36
C THR A 35 8.95 -0.75 9.93
N THR A 36 9.37 0.14 10.84
CA THR A 36 9.48 1.58 10.58
C THR A 36 10.81 2.12 11.08
N SER A 37 11.33 3.11 10.38
CA SER A 37 12.59 3.78 10.73
C SER A 37 12.60 5.22 10.17
N GLY A 38 13.42 6.08 10.76
CA GLY A 38 13.52 7.50 10.40
C GLY A 38 12.98 8.41 11.50
N ALA A 39 13.34 9.69 11.44
CA ALA A 39 12.97 10.66 12.49
C ALA A 39 11.46 10.94 12.53
N GLY A 40 10.76 10.71 11.42
CA GLY A 40 9.32 10.87 11.26
C GLY A 40 8.48 9.68 11.70
N CYS A 41 9.04 8.47 11.71
CA CYS A 41 8.35 7.27 12.16
C CYS A 41 9.34 6.35 12.91
N PRO A 42 9.72 6.71 14.15
CA PRO A 42 10.57 5.85 14.96
C PRO A 42 9.90 4.49 15.20
N ALA A 43 10.71 3.47 15.47
CA ALA A 43 10.22 2.12 15.72
C ALA A 43 9.14 2.11 16.81
N GLY A 44 8.01 1.44 16.54
CA GLY A 44 6.85 1.36 17.44
C GLY A 44 5.87 2.54 17.35
N SER A 45 6.14 3.55 16.52
CA SER A 45 5.21 4.68 16.30
C SER A 45 4.15 4.42 15.22
N ALA A 46 4.25 3.29 14.51
CA ALA A 46 3.33 2.89 13.48
C ALA A 46 2.49 1.69 13.91
N THR A 47 1.22 1.69 13.53
CA THR A 47 0.32 0.54 13.67
C THR A 47 -0.08 0.04 12.31
N ALA A 48 -0.12 -1.28 12.13
CA ALA A 48 -0.47 -1.91 10.87
C ALA A 48 -1.72 -2.77 11.02
N THR A 49 -2.60 -2.70 10.03
CA THR A 49 -3.77 -3.56 9.89
C THR A 49 -3.77 -4.17 8.50
N PHE A 50 -4.24 -5.42 8.39
CA PHE A 50 -4.30 -6.15 7.13
C PHE A 50 -5.75 -6.54 6.83
N SER A 51 -6.12 -6.53 5.55
CA SER A 51 -7.47 -6.92 5.12
C SER A 51 -7.76 -8.39 5.44
N SER A 52 -9.02 -8.71 5.73
CA SER A 52 -9.53 -10.06 6.00
C SER A 52 -10.60 -10.47 4.98
N GLY A 53 -11.03 -11.74 5.01
CA GLY A 53 -12.06 -12.26 4.10
C GLY A 53 -11.51 -12.61 2.71
N ASP A 54 -12.28 -12.35 1.65
CA ASP A 54 -11.93 -12.71 0.26
C ASP A 54 -10.69 -12.00 -0.29
N PHE A 55 -10.23 -10.93 0.38
CA PHE A 55 -9.02 -10.18 0.08
C PHE A 55 -7.97 -10.33 1.19
N LEU A 56 -7.90 -11.51 1.81
CA LEU A 56 -7.05 -11.77 2.98
C LEU A 56 -5.60 -11.34 2.72
N ASN A 57 -5.17 -10.33 3.46
CA ASN A 57 -3.85 -9.69 3.41
C ASN A 57 -3.46 -9.10 2.04
N GLU A 58 -4.41 -8.83 1.14
CA GLU A 58 -4.14 -8.09 -0.10
C GLU A 58 -4.03 -6.58 0.12
N THR A 59 -4.49 -6.07 1.26
CA THR A 59 -4.36 -4.66 1.64
C THR A 59 -3.66 -4.54 2.99
N ALA A 60 -2.59 -3.73 3.05
CA ALA A 60 -1.94 -3.32 4.28
C ALA A 60 -2.21 -1.83 4.52
N THR A 61 -2.67 -1.48 5.72
CA THR A 61 -2.92 -0.10 6.13
C THR A 61 -2.08 0.22 7.35
N ILE A 62 -1.21 1.21 7.21
CA ILE A 62 -0.21 1.64 8.18
C ILE A 62 -0.58 3.04 8.65
N THR A 63 -0.86 3.17 9.93
CA THR A 63 -1.11 4.46 10.57
C THR A 63 0.19 4.97 11.19
N LEU A 64 0.58 6.19 10.85
CA LEU A 64 1.84 6.84 11.25
C LEU A 64 1.53 7.95 12.25
N SER A 65 1.50 7.61 13.53
CA SER A 65 0.98 8.51 14.58
C SER A 65 1.76 9.81 14.78
N VAL A 66 3.06 9.82 14.44
CA VAL A 66 3.98 10.94 14.72
C VAL A 66 4.64 11.51 13.46
N TYR A 67 4.21 11.08 12.27
CA TYR A 67 4.85 11.50 11.03
C TYR A 67 4.35 12.87 10.56
N ARG A 68 4.90 13.90 11.19
CA ARG A 68 4.55 15.31 10.95
C ARG A 68 5.74 16.25 11.09
N VAL A 69 5.71 17.33 10.34
CA VAL A 69 6.65 18.44 10.39
C VAL A 69 5.90 19.73 10.70
N ALA A 70 6.59 20.67 11.33
CA ALA A 70 6.05 21.98 11.66
C ALA A 70 7.10 23.08 11.51
N VAL A 71 6.61 24.31 11.28
CA VAL A 71 7.40 25.55 11.26
C VAL A 71 6.68 26.62 12.09
N GLY A 72 7.43 27.53 12.70
CA GLY A 72 6.88 28.63 13.49
C GLY A 72 7.95 29.34 14.34
N PRO A 73 7.62 30.48 14.97
CA PRO A 73 8.55 31.26 15.81
C PRO A 73 9.17 30.47 16.97
N ASN A 74 8.45 29.49 17.51
CA ASN A 74 8.87 28.66 18.65
C ASN A 74 9.05 27.17 18.28
N VAL A 75 9.10 26.86 16.99
CA VAL A 75 9.28 25.49 16.51
C VAL A 75 10.76 25.26 16.20
N PRO A 76 11.42 24.28 16.83
CA PRO A 76 12.80 23.94 16.53
C PRO A 76 13.05 23.65 15.05
N SER A 77 14.24 23.98 14.55
CA SER A 77 14.56 23.84 13.11
C SER A 77 14.58 22.39 12.62
N ASP A 78 14.81 21.43 13.52
CA ASP A 78 14.79 19.98 13.23
C ASP A 78 13.36 19.43 13.03
N GLN A 79 12.32 20.18 13.38
CA GLN A 79 10.92 19.79 13.12
C GLN A 79 10.45 20.13 11.71
N ARG A 80 11.28 20.83 10.91
CA ARG A 80 10.91 21.29 9.58
C ARG A 80 10.98 20.20 8.52
N GLU A 81 11.78 19.16 8.76
CA GLU A 81 11.95 18.04 7.85
C GLU A 81 12.01 16.74 8.64
N LYS A 82 11.29 15.71 8.16
CA LYS A 82 11.36 14.36 8.71
C LYS A 82 11.30 13.32 7.60
N ASP A 83 12.16 12.32 7.72
CA ASP A 83 12.15 11.11 6.90
C ASP A 83 11.38 9.99 7.60
N CYS A 84 10.75 9.12 6.81
CA CYS A 84 10.10 7.92 7.30
C CYS A 84 10.25 6.81 6.27
N LYS A 85 10.78 5.65 6.69
CA LYS A 85 10.82 4.43 5.91
C LYS A 85 9.92 3.39 6.57
N VAL A 86 8.98 2.87 5.81
CA VAL A 86 8.09 1.77 6.19
C VAL A 86 8.43 0.58 5.31
N GLU A 87 8.65 -0.60 5.90
CA GLU A 87 8.88 -1.84 5.17
C GLU A 87 7.80 -2.88 5.48
N LEU A 88 7.32 -3.51 4.42
CA LEU A 88 6.24 -4.49 4.41
C LEU A 88 6.75 -5.76 3.73
N PRO A 89 6.71 -6.93 4.40
CA PRO A 89 6.93 -8.19 3.73
C PRO A 89 5.73 -8.51 2.83
N ILE A 90 6.00 -8.92 1.60
CA ILE A 90 5.01 -9.40 0.65
C ILE A 90 5.41 -10.77 0.15
N HIS A 91 4.50 -11.72 0.29
CA HIS A 91 4.64 -13.08 -0.17
C HIS A 91 4.06 -13.22 -1.58
N PHE A 92 4.91 -13.64 -2.51
CA PHE A 92 4.53 -13.98 -3.87
C PHE A 92 4.37 -15.51 -3.97
N PRO A 93 3.16 -16.00 -4.30
CA PRO A 93 2.90 -17.42 -4.45
C PRO A 93 3.49 -17.94 -5.76
N LEU A 94 3.47 -19.27 -5.91
CA LEU A 94 4.04 -19.96 -7.06
C LEU A 94 3.41 -19.49 -8.37
N GLY A 95 4.25 -19.08 -9.32
CA GLY A 95 3.82 -18.62 -10.65
C GLY A 95 3.37 -17.16 -10.72
N CYS A 96 3.28 -16.46 -9.58
CA CYS A 96 3.01 -15.02 -9.54
C CYS A 96 4.32 -14.24 -9.71
N THR A 97 4.64 -13.78 -10.92
CA THR A 97 5.87 -12.99 -11.18
C THR A 97 5.64 -11.49 -11.25
N ARG A 98 4.37 -11.07 -11.23
CA ARG A 98 3.95 -9.67 -11.42
C ARG A 98 2.76 -9.35 -10.53
N VAL A 99 2.81 -8.19 -9.89
CA VAL A 99 1.76 -7.70 -8.98
C VAL A 99 1.53 -6.23 -9.26
N ASN A 100 0.27 -5.81 -9.35
CA ASN A 100 -0.05 -4.39 -9.37
C ASN A 100 -0.23 -3.92 -7.93
N PHE A 101 0.32 -2.76 -7.63
CA PHE A 101 0.18 -2.11 -6.34
C PHE A 101 -0.56 -0.81 -6.53
N ASN A 102 -1.53 -0.57 -5.64
CA ASN A 102 -2.23 0.69 -5.53
C ASN A 102 -1.98 1.23 -4.13
N SER A 103 -1.21 2.30 -4.05
CA SER A 103 -0.88 3.00 -2.81
C SER A 103 -1.80 4.21 -2.65
N THR A 104 -2.39 4.37 -1.48
CA THR A 104 -3.14 5.56 -1.06
C THR A 104 -2.47 6.14 0.17
N LEU A 105 -2.11 7.41 0.10
CA LEU A 105 -1.55 8.20 1.18
C LEU A 105 -2.57 9.24 1.59
N THR A 106 -2.83 9.32 2.89
CA THR A 106 -3.68 10.35 3.49
C THR A 106 -2.88 11.09 4.54
N GLY A 107 -3.03 12.40 4.55
CA GLY A 107 -2.39 13.25 5.53
C GLY A 107 -3.13 14.58 5.67
N ALA A 108 -2.57 15.46 6.50
CA ALA A 108 -3.12 16.77 6.73
C ALA A 108 -2.07 17.86 6.52
N TYR A 109 -2.52 19.06 6.18
CA TYR A 109 -1.65 20.22 6.19
C TYR A 109 -2.41 21.50 6.47
N GLN A 110 -1.71 22.42 7.11
CA GLN A 110 -2.17 23.77 7.37
C GLN A 110 -0.95 24.68 7.28
N LEU A 111 -0.87 25.53 6.26
CA LEU A 111 0.20 26.52 6.17
C LEU A 111 -0.44 27.89 6.41
N ASN A 112 0.16 28.70 7.27
CA ASN A 112 -0.36 30.02 7.63
C ASN A 112 0.59 31.08 7.07
N GLY A 113 0.37 31.43 5.81
CA GLY A 113 1.01 32.57 5.16
C GLY A 113 1.59 32.27 3.78
N ASP A 114 1.65 33.30 2.96
CA ASP A 114 1.85 33.20 1.50
C ASP A 114 3.25 32.70 1.08
N ARG A 115 4.16 32.52 2.04
CA ARG A 115 5.54 32.09 1.78
C ARG A 115 5.91 30.76 2.42
N VAL A 116 5.01 30.15 3.19
CA VAL A 116 5.22 28.80 3.71
C VAL A 116 4.86 27.81 2.61
N THR A 117 5.81 26.94 2.26
CA THR A 117 5.58 25.87 1.29
C THR A 117 5.84 24.52 1.92
N GLY A 118 4.98 23.55 1.61
CA GLY A 118 5.15 22.17 2.01
C GLY A 118 5.46 21.27 0.83
N SER A 119 6.26 20.25 1.08
CA SER A 119 6.51 19.20 0.10
C SER A 119 6.59 17.82 0.73
N TYR A 120 6.23 16.81 -0.05
CA TYR A 120 6.39 15.40 0.31
C TYR A 120 7.02 14.63 -0.86
N THR A 121 8.26 14.19 -0.67
CA THR A 121 8.93 13.28 -1.63
C THR A 121 8.73 11.85 -1.18
N ARG A 122 8.48 10.95 -2.11
CA ARG A 122 8.28 9.52 -1.82
C ARG A 122 8.89 8.63 -2.88
N ALA A 123 9.43 7.50 -2.43
CA ALA A 123 9.97 6.46 -3.27
C ALA A 123 9.44 5.10 -2.82
N TYR A 124 9.16 4.24 -3.79
CA TYR A 124 8.74 2.87 -3.54
C TYR A 124 9.85 1.92 -3.99
N VAL A 125 10.13 0.90 -3.18
CA VAL A 125 11.17 -0.08 -3.49
C VAL A 125 10.63 -1.48 -3.25
N LEU A 126 10.79 -2.35 -4.24
CA LEU A 126 10.57 -3.80 -4.12
C LEU A 126 11.95 -4.48 -4.14
N SER A 127 12.24 -5.32 -3.15
CA SER A 127 13.54 -5.97 -3.02
C SER A 127 13.42 -7.36 -2.38
N PRO A 128 13.95 -8.41 -3.02
CA PRO A 128 14.37 -8.44 -4.43
C PRO A 128 13.21 -8.10 -5.38
N GLY A 129 13.54 -7.58 -6.55
CA GLY A 129 12.58 -7.20 -7.59
C GLY A 129 12.75 -5.80 -8.11
N GLN A 130 11.81 -5.39 -8.95
CA GLN A 130 11.80 -4.05 -9.55
C GLN A 130 10.37 -3.52 -9.67
N LEU A 131 10.22 -2.21 -9.51
CA LEU A 131 8.98 -1.50 -9.81
C LEU A 131 9.10 -0.85 -11.19
N GLN A 132 8.07 -1.00 -12.01
CA GLN A 132 7.91 -0.27 -13.26
C GLN A 132 7.14 1.03 -13.00
N GLY A 133 7.54 2.12 -13.67
CA GLY A 133 6.90 3.44 -13.55
C GLY A 133 7.73 4.49 -12.80
N GLY A 134 8.86 4.10 -12.19
CA GLY A 134 9.71 5.02 -11.42
C GLY A 134 9.05 5.50 -10.12
N ASN A 135 9.73 6.42 -9.43
CA ASN A 135 9.17 7.06 -8.24
C ASN A 135 8.22 8.19 -8.65
N PRO A 136 7.07 8.36 -7.95
CA PRO A 136 6.16 9.46 -8.23
C PRO A 136 6.83 10.84 -8.03
N PRO A 137 6.31 11.90 -8.69
CA PRO A 137 6.76 13.26 -8.42
C PRO A 137 6.46 13.67 -6.97
N ALA A 138 7.26 14.61 -6.47
CA ALA A 138 7.03 15.22 -5.16
C ALA A 138 5.64 15.87 -5.12
N LEU A 139 4.92 15.69 -4.01
CA LEU A 139 3.74 16.52 -3.74
C LEU A 139 4.20 17.89 -3.29
N THR A 140 3.51 18.91 -3.76
CA THR A 140 3.67 20.28 -3.30
C THR A 140 2.34 20.74 -2.75
N PHE A 141 2.39 21.43 -1.62
CA PHE A 141 1.21 21.89 -0.89
C PHE A 141 1.15 23.41 -1.00
N PRO A 142 0.38 23.95 -1.97
CA PRO A 142 0.25 25.40 -2.14
C PRO A 142 -0.72 26.02 -1.13
N GLN A 143 -0.63 27.33 -0.97
CA GLN A 143 -1.62 28.16 -0.29
C GLN A 143 -2.62 28.78 -1.28
N PRO A 144 -3.88 29.06 -0.90
CA PRO A 144 -4.64 28.49 0.22
C PRO A 144 -5.41 27.24 -0.25
N PHE A 145 -5.15 26.08 0.34
CA PHE A 145 -5.94 24.88 0.00
C PHE A 145 -7.14 24.73 0.93
N PRO A 146 -8.34 24.47 0.39
CA PRO A 146 -9.59 24.51 1.14
C PRO A 146 -9.85 23.29 2.03
N ALA A 147 -8.98 22.26 2.02
CA ALA A 147 -9.16 21.06 2.83
C ALA A 147 -7.96 20.82 3.74
N PRO A 148 -8.16 20.62 5.06
CA PRO A 148 -7.08 20.29 5.98
C PRO A 148 -6.49 18.90 5.74
N ALA A 149 -7.13 18.07 4.90
CA ALA A 149 -6.69 16.74 4.54
C ALA A 149 -6.43 16.62 3.04
N TYR A 150 -5.46 15.80 2.67
CA TYR A 150 -5.18 15.44 1.30
C TYR A 150 -5.15 13.92 1.13
N ILE A 151 -5.46 13.47 -0.08
CA ILE A 151 -5.38 12.07 -0.48
C ILE A 151 -4.55 12.02 -1.75
N GLN A 152 -3.50 11.20 -1.75
CA GLN A 152 -2.67 10.92 -2.91
C GLN A 152 -2.76 9.43 -3.26
N GLN A 153 -2.93 9.13 -4.54
CA GLN A 153 -2.95 7.76 -5.05
C GLN A 153 -1.82 7.56 -6.05
N ASP A 154 -1.09 6.45 -5.90
CA ASP A 154 -0.02 6.05 -6.79
C ASP A 154 -0.21 4.59 -7.19
N GLY A 155 -0.07 4.30 -8.49
CA GLY A 155 -0.14 2.95 -9.04
C GLY A 155 1.21 2.56 -9.62
N PHE A 156 1.66 1.33 -9.34
CA PHE A 156 2.90 0.79 -9.89
C PHE A 156 2.80 -0.72 -10.08
N VAL A 157 3.67 -1.24 -10.93
CA VAL A 157 3.73 -2.67 -11.22
C VAL A 157 5.04 -3.20 -10.68
N GLY A 158 4.97 -4.10 -9.69
CA GLY A 158 6.12 -4.85 -9.25
C GLY A 158 6.30 -6.10 -10.09
N THR A 159 7.54 -6.36 -10.49
CA THR A 159 7.95 -7.62 -11.10
C THR A 159 9.01 -8.24 -10.21
N GLU A 160 8.85 -9.52 -9.91
CA GLU A 160 9.87 -10.29 -9.23
C GLU A 160 10.24 -11.54 -10.04
N ASN A 161 11.54 -11.80 -10.14
CA ASN A 161 12.04 -12.93 -10.90
C ASN A 161 12.05 -14.19 -10.02
N ILE A 162 10.87 -14.79 -9.86
CA ILE A 162 10.72 -16.05 -9.14
C ILE A 162 11.34 -17.17 -9.99
N ARG A 163 12.65 -17.38 -9.84
CA ARG A 163 13.36 -18.45 -10.52
C ARG A 163 13.07 -19.77 -9.81
N ASN A 164 12.40 -20.67 -10.53
CA ASN A 164 12.20 -22.09 -10.25
C ASN A 164 11.32 -22.41 -9.02
N VAL A 165 10.04 -22.68 -9.31
CA VAL A 165 9.06 -23.48 -8.53
C VAL A 165 8.79 -23.15 -7.04
N ASN A 166 9.39 -22.11 -6.47
CA ASN A 166 9.19 -21.76 -5.06
C ASN A 166 8.51 -20.40 -4.88
N GLU A 167 7.62 -20.33 -3.89
CA GLU A 167 7.07 -19.08 -3.38
C GLU A 167 8.18 -18.24 -2.72
N GLN A 168 8.03 -16.92 -2.70
CA GLN A 168 9.07 -16.03 -2.18
C GLN A 168 8.47 -14.86 -1.42
N THR A 169 9.02 -14.58 -0.24
CA THR A 169 8.72 -13.33 0.49
C THR A 169 9.79 -12.30 0.16
N VAL A 170 9.35 -11.13 -0.31
CA VAL A 170 10.20 -9.99 -0.63
C VAL A 170 9.79 -8.78 0.20
N SER A 171 10.65 -7.78 0.28
CA SER A 171 10.39 -6.52 0.97
C SER A 171 9.81 -5.50 0.00
N PHE A 172 8.68 -4.90 0.36
CA PHE A 172 8.11 -3.74 -0.28
C PHE A 172 8.17 -2.56 0.69
N SER A 173 8.78 -1.45 0.29
CA SER A 173 8.98 -0.30 1.18
C SER A 173 8.54 1.02 0.57
N LEU A 174 8.04 1.89 1.45
CA LEU A 174 7.82 3.31 1.20
C LEU A 174 8.90 4.09 1.94
N GLN A 175 9.60 4.96 1.21
CA GLN A 175 10.55 5.92 1.77
C GLN A 175 10.02 7.32 1.50
N GLY A 176 9.59 8.00 2.56
CA GLY A 176 9.02 9.33 2.52
C GLY A 176 9.91 10.38 3.17
N ARG A 177 9.81 11.62 2.72
CA ARG A 177 10.35 12.80 3.41
C ARG A 177 9.36 13.95 3.33
N LEU A 178 8.91 14.42 4.48
CA LEU A 178 8.13 15.65 4.62
C LEU A 178 9.08 16.80 4.85
N SER A 179 8.81 17.94 4.22
CA SER A 179 9.60 19.16 4.39
C SER A 179 8.71 20.39 4.31
N LEU A 180 8.90 21.32 5.24
CA LEU A 180 8.30 22.64 5.27
C LEU A 180 9.39 23.70 5.14
N GLN A 181 9.20 24.61 4.19
CA GLN A 181 10.03 25.80 4.07
C GLN A 181 9.29 26.99 4.67
N ASN A 182 10.01 27.76 5.46
CA ASN A 182 9.47 28.94 6.12
C ASN A 182 10.50 30.08 6.06
N PRO A 183 10.40 30.96 5.05
CA PRO A 183 11.26 32.13 4.92
C PRO A 183 10.80 33.30 5.80
N ALA A 184 9.68 33.18 6.51
CA ALA A 184 9.12 34.21 7.39
C ALA A 184 8.92 33.66 8.82
N SER A 185 8.54 34.48 9.80
CA SER A 185 8.17 33.98 11.14
C SER A 185 6.75 33.36 11.15
N GLN A 186 6.31 32.78 10.03
CA GLN A 186 4.98 32.22 9.80
C GLN A 186 4.89 30.79 10.34
N SER A 187 3.68 30.26 10.54
CA SER A 187 3.48 28.91 11.07
C SER A 187 2.93 27.96 10.01
N GLY A 188 3.18 26.68 10.18
CA GLY A 188 2.60 25.66 9.33
C GLY A 188 2.88 24.26 9.85
N GLU A 189 2.02 23.33 9.48
CA GLU A 189 2.11 21.92 9.81
C GLU A 189 1.77 21.09 8.56
N LEU A 190 2.44 19.95 8.42
CA LEU A 190 2.20 18.96 7.38
C LEU A 190 2.43 17.57 7.97
N SER A 191 1.51 16.65 7.75
CA SER A 191 1.55 15.28 8.24
C SER A 191 1.19 14.28 7.15
N ASN A 192 1.65 13.04 7.35
CA ASN A 192 1.15 11.85 6.67
C ASN A 192 0.67 10.89 7.73
N ASP A 193 -0.64 10.68 7.78
CA ASP A 193 -1.26 9.98 8.89
C ASP A 193 -1.48 8.51 8.57
N VAL A 194 -1.81 8.20 7.31
CA VAL A 194 -2.12 6.84 6.86
C VAL A 194 -1.49 6.55 5.51
N TRP A 195 -0.84 5.39 5.41
CA TRP A 195 -0.44 4.79 4.15
C TRP A 195 -1.14 3.45 3.99
N SER A 196 -1.97 3.32 2.97
CA SER A 196 -2.61 2.05 2.60
C SER A 196 -2.05 1.58 1.27
N VAL A 197 -1.72 0.31 1.14
CA VAL A 197 -1.30 -0.29 -0.12
C VAL A 197 -2.08 -1.58 -0.37
N LYS A 198 -2.56 -1.74 -1.61
CA LYS A 198 -3.29 -2.91 -2.07
C LYS A 198 -2.57 -3.60 -3.22
N THR A 199 -2.45 -4.92 -3.14
CA THR A 199 -2.05 -5.78 -4.26
C THR A 199 -3.27 -6.15 -5.11
N ALA A 200 -3.09 -6.20 -6.44
CA ALA A 200 -4.12 -6.55 -7.41
C ALA A 200 -3.56 -7.34 -8.59
#